data_AF-A0A1I8C2I6-F1
#
_entry.id   AF-A0A1I8C2I6-F1
#
_cell.length_a   1.000
_cell.length_b   1.000
_cell.length_c   1.000
_cell.angle_alpha   90.00
_cell.angle_beta   90.00
_cell.angle_gamma   90.00
#
_symmetry.space_group_name_H-M   'P 1'
#
loop_
_entity.id
_entity.type
_entity.pdbx_description
1 polymer ?
#
loop_
_entity_poly.entity_id
_entity_poly.type
_entity_poly.pdbx_seq_one_letter_code
_entity_poly.pdbx_strand_id
1 'polypeptide(L)'
;MFSIQIIHYLTFFIQNHLIKRFRGERFECLVCSDHFPIDRIVFCTITNNENEINEKLENEPGPSRRIYEELKKNEEKSDHQVHAFCHECILGQASAAVGEIPIAKGGIGLRCMMTDCDNPILYSEIRNLLPEEVQKKLEERMMEENIGMALLDNLERCKKCNFAIELEMDKQLNKVFDCIVCNAKFCRLCERDWDDEHFGLSCKEMDRKEKKDKKERAIEKKLNEAVIRKCPRCGVQFVKEKGCNRMTCRCGMTQCYICRESGIDYKHFCPHPRDPNNPQKSCNKCKKKCLLHEDANKKDEQLIKEIREREKAEVKN
;
A
#
# COMPACT_ATOMS: atom_id res chain seq x y z
N MET A 1 -27.04 39.56 -37.40
CA MET A 1 -28.13 39.17 -36.48
C MET A 1 -27.95 37.71 -36.01
N PHE A 2 -26.76 37.33 -35.51
CA PHE A 2 -26.51 35.98 -34.98
C PHE A 2 -25.56 36.01 -33.77
N SER A 3 -25.60 37.09 -33.00
CA SER A 3 -24.62 37.35 -31.93
C SER A 3 -25.22 37.88 -30.62
N ILE A 4 -26.55 37.88 -30.49
CA ILE A 4 -27.25 38.37 -29.28
C ILE A 4 -28.06 37.26 -28.57
N GLN A 5 -28.35 36.12 -29.23
CA GLN A 5 -29.16 35.04 -28.63
C GLN A 5 -28.38 34.02 -27.78
N ILE A 6 -27.05 34.00 -27.79
CA ILE A 6 -26.25 33.06 -26.98
C ILE A 6 -25.96 33.63 -25.57
N ILE A 7 -25.90 34.95 -25.42
CA ILE A 7 -25.60 35.58 -24.13
C ILE A 7 -26.81 35.50 -23.17
N HIS A 8 -28.03 35.48 -23.69
CA HIS A 8 -29.26 35.34 -22.89
C HIS A 8 -29.50 33.93 -22.33
N TYR A 9 -28.88 32.88 -22.89
CA TYR A 9 -29.02 31.51 -22.37
C TYR A 9 -28.02 31.21 -21.24
N LEU A 10 -26.86 31.87 -21.22
CA LEU A 10 -25.85 31.72 -20.16
C LEU A 10 -26.15 32.56 -18.91
N THR A 11 -26.79 33.73 -19.07
CA THR A 11 -27.22 34.54 -17.91
C THR A 11 -28.43 33.94 -17.20
N PHE A 12 -29.30 33.21 -17.89
CA PHE A 12 -30.46 32.54 -17.28
C PHE A 12 -30.11 31.25 -16.52
N PHE A 13 -28.97 30.60 -16.86
CA PHE A 13 -28.48 29.42 -16.15
C PHE A 13 -27.67 29.77 -14.89
N ILE A 14 -27.02 30.94 -14.87
CA ILE A 14 -26.25 31.41 -13.70
C ILE A 14 -27.14 32.14 -12.68
N GLN A 15 -28.21 32.82 -13.10
CA GLN A 15 -29.14 33.48 -12.17
C GLN A 15 -30.11 32.52 -11.45
N ASN A 16 -30.30 31.29 -11.93
CA ASN A 16 -31.24 30.33 -11.31
C ASN A 16 -30.61 29.39 -10.28
N HIS A 17 -29.29 29.35 -10.14
CA HIS A 17 -28.63 28.52 -9.11
C HIS A 17 -28.47 29.23 -7.77
N LEU A 18 -28.53 30.57 -7.75
CA LEU A 18 -28.33 31.37 -6.54
C LEU A 18 -29.63 31.67 -5.76
N ILE A 19 -30.81 31.46 -6.37
CA ILE A 19 -32.11 31.86 -5.78
C ILE A 19 -32.90 30.65 -5.21
N LYS A 20 -32.40 29.41 -5.33
CA LYS A 20 -33.05 28.22 -4.74
C LYS A 20 -32.59 27.86 -3.32
N ARG A 21 -31.68 28.62 -2.71
CA ARG A 21 -31.12 28.29 -1.38
C ARG A 21 -31.95 28.74 -0.17
N PHE A 22 -33.04 29.47 -0.36
CA PHE A 22 -33.91 29.94 0.71
C PHE A 22 -35.37 29.58 0.43
N ARG A 23 -35.80 28.38 0.84
CA ARG A 23 -37.22 28.02 0.98
C ARG A 23 -37.48 27.66 2.43
N GLY A 24 -37.80 28.68 3.23
CA GLY A 24 -37.84 28.54 4.69
C GLY A 24 -36.43 28.39 5.27
N GLU A 25 -36.32 28.20 6.58
CA GLU A 25 -35.07 28.08 7.35
C GLU A 25 -34.26 26.79 7.03
N ARG A 26 -34.19 26.39 5.76
CA ARG A 26 -33.57 25.15 5.28
C ARG A 26 -32.61 25.42 4.13
N PHE A 27 -31.44 24.81 4.19
CA PHE A 27 -30.36 24.90 3.20
C PHE A 27 -30.21 23.60 2.43
N GLU A 28 -29.87 23.70 1.15
CA GLU A 28 -29.55 22.56 0.28
C GLU A 28 -28.11 22.10 0.51
N CYS A 29 -27.91 20.82 0.80
CA CYS A 29 -26.59 20.21 0.86
C CYS A 29 -26.03 19.99 -0.55
N LEU A 30 -24.79 20.41 -0.78
CA LEU A 30 -24.18 20.34 -2.13
C LEU A 30 -23.71 18.95 -2.56
N VAL A 31 -23.79 17.95 -1.66
CA VAL A 31 -23.38 16.58 -1.95
C VAL A 31 -24.58 15.68 -2.22
N CYS A 32 -25.60 15.73 -1.36
CA CYS A 32 -26.82 14.91 -1.52
C CYS A 32 -28.01 15.66 -2.14
N SER A 33 -27.92 16.98 -2.34
CA SER A 33 -29.00 17.84 -2.86
C SER A 33 -30.29 17.88 -2.01
N ASP A 34 -30.26 17.31 -0.81
CA ASP A 34 -31.36 17.37 0.15
C ASP A 34 -31.36 18.67 0.96
N HIS A 35 -32.53 19.05 1.49
CA HIS A 35 -32.74 20.30 2.22
C HIS A 35 -32.84 20.07 3.74
N PHE A 36 -31.92 20.66 4.50
CA PHE A 36 -31.82 20.49 5.95
C PHE A 36 -31.98 21.81 6.69
N PRO A 37 -32.53 21.79 7.92
CA PRO A 37 -32.52 22.97 8.76
C PRO A 37 -31.09 23.39 9.12
N ILE A 38 -30.91 24.65 9.50
CA ILE A 38 -29.59 25.24 9.73
C ILE A 38 -28.75 24.53 10.80
N ASP A 39 -29.39 24.01 11.84
CA ASP A 39 -28.75 23.26 12.93
C ASP A 39 -28.14 21.93 12.48
N ARG A 40 -28.43 21.50 11.24
CA ARG A 40 -27.92 20.28 10.61
C ARG A 40 -26.98 20.55 9.44
N ILE A 41 -26.55 21.79 9.26
CA ILE A 41 -25.71 22.25 8.15
C ILE A 41 -24.43 22.86 8.70
N VAL A 42 -23.31 22.50 8.10
CA VAL A 42 -22.00 23.10 8.35
C VAL A 42 -21.50 23.73 7.06
N PHE A 43 -20.81 24.85 7.20
CA PHE A 43 -20.27 25.62 6.08
C PHE A 43 -18.74 25.48 6.00
N CYS A 44 -18.17 25.59 4.80
CA CYS A 44 -16.73 25.82 4.69
C CYS A 44 -16.41 27.28 5.10
N THR A 45 -15.30 27.49 5.79
CA THR A 45 -14.87 28.82 6.25
C THR A 45 -14.03 29.52 5.20
N ILE A 46 -14.33 30.79 4.90
CA ILE A 46 -13.52 31.62 4.00
C ILE A 46 -12.24 32.01 4.73
N THR A 47 -11.08 31.57 4.25
CA THR A 47 -9.78 32.00 4.78
C THR A 47 -9.29 33.22 4.00
N ASN A 48 -9.61 34.43 4.46
CA ASN A 48 -9.09 35.65 3.83
C ASN A 48 -7.70 36.07 4.35
N ASN A 49 -7.13 35.41 5.37
CA ASN A 49 -5.70 35.43 5.71
C ASN A 49 -5.42 34.50 6.92
N GLU A 50 -4.27 33.83 6.92
CA GLU A 50 -3.87 32.86 7.98
C GLU A 50 -3.72 33.49 9.38
N ASN A 51 -3.50 34.81 9.47
CA ASN A 51 -3.30 35.52 10.75
C ASN A 51 -4.59 35.78 11.54
N GLU A 52 -5.78 35.72 10.93
CA GLU A 52 -7.04 35.99 11.64
C GLU A 52 -7.60 34.78 12.41
N ILE A 53 -7.09 33.57 12.17
CA ILE A 53 -7.64 32.34 12.74
C ILE A 53 -7.29 32.21 14.23
N ASN A 54 -6.07 32.62 14.62
CA ASN A 54 -5.58 32.48 16.00
C ASN A 54 -6.23 33.45 17.00
N GLU A 55 -6.67 34.63 16.55
CA GLU A 55 -7.31 35.63 17.43
C GLU A 55 -8.83 35.38 17.60
N LYS A 56 -9.44 34.57 16.74
CA LYS A 56 -10.90 34.36 16.65
C LYS A 56 -11.43 33.14 17.43
N LEU A 57 -10.57 32.39 18.11
CA LEU A 57 -10.90 31.12 18.78
C LEU A 57 -11.44 31.25 20.22
N GLU A 58 -11.33 32.41 20.89
CA GLU A 58 -11.58 32.46 22.33
C GLU A 58 -12.97 32.97 22.80
N ASN A 59 -13.80 33.68 22.02
CA ASN A 59 -15.00 34.29 22.62
C ASN A 59 -16.28 34.50 21.77
N GLU A 60 -16.49 33.78 20.66
CA GLU A 60 -17.67 34.04 19.82
C GLU A 60 -18.35 32.78 19.24
N PRO A 61 -19.66 32.86 18.88
CA PRO A 61 -20.39 31.75 18.28
C PRO A 61 -19.65 31.21 17.04
N GLY A 62 -19.67 29.89 16.88
CA GLY A 62 -18.86 29.20 15.87
C GLY A 62 -18.99 29.78 14.44
N PRO A 63 -17.96 29.60 13.60
CA PRO A 63 -17.85 30.20 12.26
C PRO A 63 -19.12 30.05 11.39
N SER A 64 -19.80 28.90 11.45
CA SER A 64 -21.04 28.59 10.74
C SER A 64 -22.21 29.49 11.15
N ARG A 65 -22.28 29.90 12.43
CA ARG A 65 -23.29 30.82 12.93
C ARG A 65 -22.98 32.27 12.53
N ARG A 66 -21.70 32.65 12.49
CA ARG A 66 -21.28 33.96 11.96
C ARG A 66 -21.54 34.08 10.46
N ILE A 67 -21.16 33.06 9.67
CA ILE A 67 -21.44 32.98 8.23
C ILE A 67 -22.95 33.09 7.99
N TYR A 68 -23.77 32.40 8.79
CA TYR A 68 -25.22 32.56 8.73
C TYR A 68 -25.70 33.99 9.03
N GLU A 69 -25.17 34.62 10.08
CA GLU A 69 -25.54 35.99 10.45
C GLU A 69 -25.09 37.03 9.41
N GLU A 70 -23.97 36.79 8.71
CA GLU A 70 -23.49 37.60 7.59
C GLU A 70 -24.34 37.40 6.33
N LEU A 71 -24.69 36.16 6.00
CA LEU A 71 -25.61 35.83 4.89
C LEU A 71 -27.02 36.39 5.13
N LYS A 72 -27.46 36.46 6.39
CA LYS A 72 -28.74 37.06 6.78
C LYS A 72 -28.73 38.59 6.72
N LYS A 73 -27.56 39.24 6.87
CA LYS A 73 -27.40 40.70 6.79
C LYS A 73 -27.22 41.21 5.37
N ASN A 74 -26.62 40.41 4.48
CA ASN A 74 -26.35 40.78 3.08
C ASN A 74 -27.29 40.02 2.14
N GLU A 75 -28.53 40.48 1.99
CA GLU A 75 -29.49 39.91 1.02
C GLU A 75 -29.06 40.13 -0.46
N GLU A 76 -27.99 40.89 -0.72
CA GLU A 76 -27.45 41.08 -2.07
C GLU A 76 -25.92 40.92 -2.11
N LYS A 77 -25.49 39.91 -2.88
CA LYS A 77 -24.14 39.72 -3.45
C LYS A 77 -22.98 39.58 -2.47
N SER A 78 -22.72 38.34 -2.06
CA SER A 78 -21.36 37.90 -1.74
C SER A 78 -20.87 36.97 -2.85
N ASP A 79 -19.79 37.38 -3.53
CA ASP A 79 -19.04 36.58 -4.51
C ASP A 79 -18.17 35.49 -3.83
N HIS A 80 -18.33 35.30 -2.52
CA HIS A 80 -17.62 34.27 -1.77
C HIS A 80 -18.45 32.99 -1.76
N GLN A 81 -17.92 31.98 -2.44
CA GLN A 81 -18.55 30.67 -2.60
C GLN A 81 -18.54 29.89 -1.27
N VAL A 82 -19.45 30.25 -0.37
CA VAL A 82 -19.70 29.48 0.85
C VAL A 82 -20.47 28.22 0.45
N HIS A 83 -19.91 27.06 0.82
CA HIS A 83 -20.45 25.74 0.53
C HIS A 83 -21.08 25.13 1.79
N ALA A 84 -22.27 24.54 1.64
CA ALA A 84 -23.08 24.00 2.72
C ALA A 84 -23.19 22.47 2.63
N PHE A 85 -22.96 21.80 3.76
CA PHE A 85 -22.95 20.34 3.86
C PHE A 85 -23.79 19.86 5.03
N CYS A 86 -24.58 18.80 4.83
CA CYS A 86 -25.33 18.20 5.92
C CYS A 86 -24.41 17.33 6.80
N HIS A 87 -24.81 17.10 8.04
CA HIS A 87 -24.05 16.28 8.99
C HIS A 87 -23.74 14.88 8.46
N GLU A 88 -24.66 14.27 7.72
CA GLU A 88 -24.47 12.91 7.17
C GLU A 88 -23.37 12.88 6.09
N CYS A 89 -23.31 13.89 5.21
CA CYS A 89 -22.25 13.99 4.21
C CYS A 89 -20.88 14.29 4.84
N ILE A 90 -20.84 15.11 5.90
CA ILE A 90 -19.61 15.40 6.67
C ILE A 90 -19.11 14.14 7.37
N LEU A 91 -20.01 13.43 8.04
CA LEU A 91 -19.70 12.15 8.66
C LEU A 91 -19.23 11.14 7.62
N GLY A 92 -19.89 11.10 6.46
CA GLY A 92 -19.48 10.30 5.30
C GLY A 92 -18.05 10.61 4.87
N GLN A 93 -17.71 11.87 4.62
CA GLN A 93 -16.35 12.28 4.23
C GLN A 93 -15.30 11.97 5.31
N ALA A 94 -15.63 12.22 6.58
CA ALA A 94 -14.74 11.91 7.71
C ALA A 94 -14.54 10.39 7.89
N SER A 95 -15.56 9.59 7.56
CA SER A 95 -15.57 8.13 7.75
C SER A 95 -15.12 7.35 6.51
N ALA A 96 -15.11 7.93 5.31
CA ALA A 96 -14.90 7.29 4.00
C ALA A 96 -13.44 6.88 3.73
N ALA A 97 -12.88 6.08 4.65
CA ALA A 97 -11.64 5.34 4.61
C ALA A 97 -10.38 6.08 5.07
N VAL A 98 -9.99 5.77 6.31
CA VAL A 98 -8.68 5.36 6.89
C VAL A 98 -7.43 5.37 5.96
N GLY A 99 -7.30 6.33 5.04
CA GLY A 99 -6.17 6.44 4.11
C GLY A 99 -6.16 7.75 3.31
N GLU A 100 -7.34 8.31 2.99
CA GLU A 100 -7.44 9.53 2.18
C GLU A 100 -8.45 10.50 2.79
N ILE A 101 -8.32 10.81 4.09
CA ILE A 101 -9.09 11.93 4.65
C ILE A 101 -8.52 13.20 4.00
N PRO A 102 -9.32 13.96 3.23
CA PRO A 102 -8.86 15.18 2.61
C PRO A 102 -8.74 16.25 3.70
N ILE A 103 -7.59 16.33 4.35
CA ILE A 103 -7.29 17.36 5.35
C ILE A 103 -7.07 18.69 4.63
N ALA A 104 -7.59 19.77 5.22
CA ALA A 104 -7.28 21.12 4.77
C ALA A 104 -5.83 21.47 5.12
N LYS A 105 -5.20 22.34 4.33
CA LYS A 105 -3.84 22.81 4.62
C LYS A 105 -3.76 23.34 6.06
N GLY A 106 -2.66 23.04 6.74
CA GLY A 106 -2.43 23.45 8.12
C GLY A 106 -3.19 22.62 9.16
N GLY A 107 -3.72 21.45 8.79
CA GLY A 107 -4.29 20.50 9.74
C GLY A 107 -5.41 21.08 10.60
N ILE A 108 -6.17 22.06 10.10
CA ILE A 108 -7.23 22.78 10.84
C ILE A 108 -8.62 22.15 10.73
N GLY A 109 -8.78 21.15 9.86
CA GLY A 109 -10.04 20.45 9.63
C GLY A 109 -10.08 19.71 8.29
N LEU A 110 -11.29 19.44 7.79
CA LEU A 110 -11.49 18.78 6.49
C LEU A 110 -11.40 19.79 5.35
N ARG A 111 -10.94 19.37 4.17
CA ARG A 111 -11.06 20.15 2.94
C ARG A 111 -12.52 20.15 2.50
N CYS A 112 -12.98 21.29 1.98
CA CYS A 112 -14.27 21.41 1.33
C CYS A 112 -14.49 20.29 0.30
N MET A 113 -15.71 19.76 0.23
CA MET A 113 -16.07 18.64 -0.66
C MET A 113 -16.27 19.08 -2.12
N MET A 114 -16.18 20.38 -2.42
CA MET A 114 -16.32 20.92 -3.78
C MET A 114 -14.97 20.94 -4.49
N THR A 115 -14.95 20.60 -5.78
CA THR A 115 -13.72 20.41 -6.58
C THR A 115 -12.86 21.66 -6.73
N ASP A 116 -13.46 22.85 -6.71
CA ASP A 116 -12.78 24.13 -6.94
C ASP A 116 -12.66 24.97 -5.64
N CYS A 117 -12.64 24.31 -4.47
CA CYS A 117 -12.62 24.98 -3.18
C CYS A 117 -11.62 24.35 -2.21
N ASP A 118 -10.58 25.11 -1.85
CA ASP A 118 -9.56 24.69 -0.87
C ASP A 118 -9.90 25.11 0.58
N ASN A 119 -11.07 25.71 0.80
CA ASN A 119 -11.47 26.20 2.11
C ASN A 119 -11.61 25.06 3.13
N PRO A 120 -11.24 25.30 4.41
CA PRO A 120 -11.41 24.33 5.48
C PRO A 120 -12.87 24.28 5.95
N ILE A 121 -13.33 23.08 6.30
CA ILE A 121 -14.42 22.83 7.24
C ILE A 121 -13.74 22.61 8.59
N LEU A 122 -13.92 23.54 9.52
CA LEU A 122 -13.11 23.61 10.74
C LEU A 122 -13.44 22.46 11.69
N TYR A 123 -12.40 21.84 12.26
CA TYR A 123 -12.58 20.72 13.19
C TYR A 123 -13.43 21.10 14.41
N SER A 124 -13.30 22.33 14.91
CA SER A 124 -14.08 22.84 16.04
C SER A 124 -15.60 22.81 15.79
N GLU A 125 -16.03 22.86 14.53
CA GLU A 125 -17.44 22.84 14.15
C GLU A 125 -18.00 21.43 14.02
N ILE A 126 -17.16 20.50 13.54
CA ILE A 126 -17.59 19.13 13.24
C ILE A 126 -17.24 18.13 14.33
N ARG A 127 -16.34 18.47 15.27
CA ARG A 127 -15.85 17.56 16.32
C ARG A 127 -16.96 16.81 17.04
N ASN A 128 -17.97 17.53 17.51
CA ASN A 128 -19.08 16.97 18.28
C ASN A 128 -20.07 16.17 17.41
N LEU A 129 -19.96 16.25 16.08
CA LEU A 129 -20.79 15.50 15.13
C LEU A 129 -20.19 14.13 14.78
N LEU A 130 -18.88 13.96 15.00
CA LEU A 130 -18.15 12.76 14.63
C LEU A 130 -18.13 11.75 15.79
N PRO A 131 -18.28 10.45 15.53
CA PRO A 131 -18.02 9.40 16.52
C PRO A 131 -16.57 9.47 17.05
N GLU A 132 -16.36 9.04 18.29
CA GLU A 132 -15.04 9.09 18.97
C GLU A 132 -13.92 8.40 18.17
N GLU A 133 -14.21 7.26 17.53
CA GLU A 133 -13.24 6.56 16.68
C GLU A 133 -12.82 7.40 15.45
N VAL A 134 -13.76 8.15 14.87
CA VAL A 134 -13.51 9.01 13.72
C VAL A 134 -12.76 10.27 14.14
N GLN A 135 -13.12 10.85 15.30
CA GLN A 135 -12.40 11.98 15.90
C GLN A 135 -10.92 11.64 16.09
N LYS A 136 -10.61 10.50 16.71
CA LYS A 136 -9.23 10.08 16.96
C LYS A 136 -8.41 9.97 15.66
N LYS A 137 -8.95 9.32 14.64
CA LYS A 137 -8.27 9.17 13.33
C LYS A 137 -8.09 10.52 12.62
N LEU A 138 -9.08 11.41 12.74
CA LEU A 138 -9.02 12.75 12.16
C LEU A 138 -7.97 13.62 12.87
N GLU A 139 -7.92 13.59 14.20
CA GLU A 139 -6.91 14.29 15.01
C GLU A 139 -5.49 13.77 14.71
N GLU A 140 -5.30 12.45 14.62
CA GLU A 140 -4.02 11.84 14.21
C GLU A 140 -3.57 12.37 12.84
N ARG A 141 -4.48 12.45 11.86
CA ARG A 141 -4.16 12.92 10.51
C ARG A 141 -3.90 14.43 10.44
N MET A 142 -4.67 15.23 11.17
CA MET A 142 -4.44 16.67 11.31
C MET A 142 -3.07 16.94 11.93
N MET A 143 -2.69 16.18 12.96
CA MET A 143 -1.38 16.25 13.57
C MET A 143 -0.27 15.88 12.58
N GLU A 144 -0.46 14.85 11.76
CA GLU A 144 0.49 14.48 10.71
C GLU A 144 0.71 15.60 9.68
N GLU A 145 -0.36 16.25 9.24
CA GLU A 145 -0.30 17.39 8.31
C GLU A 145 0.45 18.57 8.96
N ASN A 146 0.14 18.87 10.22
CA ASN A 146 0.82 19.93 10.99
C ASN A 146 2.31 19.67 11.13
N ILE A 147 2.69 18.44 11.45
CA ILE A 147 4.10 18.03 11.54
C ILE A 147 4.77 18.09 10.16
N GLY A 148 4.06 17.73 9.08
CA GLY A 148 4.58 17.80 7.72
C GLY A 148 4.80 19.23 7.22
N MET A 149 3.99 20.18 7.70
CA MET A 149 4.12 21.61 7.40
C MET A 149 5.12 22.33 8.30
N ALA A 150 5.37 21.80 9.50
CA ALA A 150 6.50 22.24 10.30
C ALA A 150 7.78 21.90 9.52
N LEU A 151 8.53 22.92 9.10
CA LEU A 151 9.81 22.81 8.38
C LEU A 151 10.90 22.23 9.30
N LEU A 152 10.67 21.02 9.82
CA LEU A 152 11.54 20.30 10.73
C LEU A 152 12.55 19.51 9.90
N ASP A 153 13.79 20.01 9.84
CA ASP A 153 14.86 19.41 9.03
C ASP A 153 15.24 17.99 9.51
N ASN A 154 15.01 17.68 10.79
CA ASN A 154 15.45 16.43 11.43
C ASN A 154 14.31 15.62 12.06
N LEU A 155 13.13 15.63 11.45
CA LEU A 155 12.01 14.80 11.89
C LEU A 155 12.26 13.32 11.55
N GLU A 156 12.20 12.46 12.57
CA GLU A 156 12.29 11.00 12.40
C GLU A 156 11.07 10.29 12.96
N ARG A 157 10.72 9.14 12.34
CA ARG A 157 9.52 8.37 12.67
C ARG A 157 9.83 6.93 13.01
N CYS A 158 9.17 6.44 14.05
CA CYS A 158 9.18 5.04 14.44
C CYS A 158 8.44 4.18 13.39
N LYS A 159 9.09 3.13 12.88
CA LYS A 159 8.49 2.23 11.88
C LYS A 159 7.44 1.27 12.45
N LYS A 160 7.33 1.14 13.78
CA LYS A 160 6.36 0.26 14.45
C LYS A 160 5.09 0.95 14.92
N CYS A 161 5.20 2.16 15.48
CA CYS A 161 4.05 2.89 16.04
C CYS A 161 3.83 4.28 15.42
N ASN A 162 4.57 4.64 14.37
CA ASN A 162 4.50 5.94 13.68
C ASN A 162 4.78 7.18 14.56
N PHE A 163 5.23 7.00 15.80
CA PHE A 163 5.66 8.09 16.68
C PHE A 163 6.75 8.93 15.99
N ALA A 164 6.55 10.24 15.96
CA ALA A 164 7.43 11.20 15.31
C ALA A 164 8.14 12.06 16.36
N ILE A 165 9.44 12.29 16.16
CA ILE A 165 10.27 13.11 17.05
C ILE A 165 11.35 13.81 16.23
N GLU A 166 11.63 15.06 16.58
CA GLU A 166 12.79 15.78 16.06
C GLU A 166 14.04 15.36 16.83
N LEU A 167 15.07 14.91 16.11
CA LEU A 167 16.35 14.52 16.70
C LEU A 167 17.43 15.50 16.27
N GLU A 168 17.85 16.38 17.16
CA GLU A 168 18.91 17.38 16.92
C GLU A 168 20.27 16.74 16.57
N MET A 169 20.53 15.54 17.09
CA MET A 169 21.80 14.85 16.87
C MET A 169 21.87 14.26 15.46
N ASP A 170 22.97 14.54 14.77
CA ASP A 170 23.29 13.94 13.48
C ASP A 170 23.31 12.40 13.54
N LYS A 171 22.87 11.76 12.45
CA LYS A 171 22.76 10.30 12.33
C LYS A 171 24.11 9.58 12.43
N GLN A 172 25.22 10.25 12.17
CA GLN A 172 26.56 9.70 12.33
C GLN A 172 26.98 9.62 13.79
N LEU A 173 26.53 10.57 14.62
CA LEU A 173 26.82 10.62 16.06
C LEU A 173 25.91 9.69 16.85
N ASN A 174 24.61 9.74 16.57
CA ASN A 174 23.64 8.80 17.11
C ASN A 174 23.03 7.99 15.98
N LYS A 175 23.48 6.73 15.83
CA LYS A 175 23.02 5.82 14.77
C LYS A 175 21.74 5.08 15.12
N VAL A 176 21.24 5.21 16.36
CA VAL A 176 20.12 4.43 16.88
C VAL A 176 18.94 5.36 17.13
N PHE A 177 17.81 5.02 16.53
CA PHE A 177 16.52 5.58 16.88
C PHE A 177 15.97 4.74 18.03
N ASP A 178 15.71 5.35 19.18
CA ASP A 178 15.08 4.70 20.33
C ASP A 178 13.67 5.28 20.52
N CYS A 179 12.65 4.45 20.27
CA CYS A 179 11.28 4.91 20.35
C CYS A 179 10.80 4.98 21.81
N ILE A 180 10.53 6.17 22.31
CA ILE A 180 10.02 6.37 23.68
C ILE A 180 8.60 5.83 23.92
N VAL A 181 7.85 5.50 22.86
CA VAL A 181 6.47 4.99 22.94
C VAL A 181 6.42 3.47 22.97
N CYS A 182 7.12 2.80 22.05
CA CYS A 182 7.05 1.34 21.89
C CYS A 182 8.36 0.61 22.21
N ASN A 183 9.41 1.34 22.64
CA ASN A 183 10.75 0.82 22.95
C ASN A 183 11.44 0.07 21.79
N ALA A 184 10.95 0.25 20.57
CA ALA A 184 11.57 -0.31 19.39
C ALA A 184 12.81 0.50 19.01
N LYS A 185 13.88 -0.21 18.65
CA LYS A 185 15.15 0.38 18.28
C LYS A 185 15.46 0.09 16.82
N PHE A 186 15.86 1.12 16.08
CA PHE A 186 16.20 1.00 14.67
C PHE A 186 17.49 1.72 14.35
N CYS A 187 18.17 1.33 13.29
CA CYS A 187 19.25 2.11 12.74
C CYS A 187 18.73 3.32 11.96
N ARG A 188 19.21 4.52 12.29
CA ARG A 188 18.89 5.77 11.59
C ARG A 188 19.46 5.84 10.16
N LEU A 189 20.46 5.00 9.85
CA LEU A 189 21.15 4.97 8.55
C LEU A 189 20.58 3.94 7.57
N CYS A 190 20.27 2.72 8.04
CA CYS A 190 19.74 1.65 7.19
C CYS A 190 18.32 1.21 7.52
N GLU A 191 17.68 1.83 8.50
CA GLU A 191 16.29 1.61 8.91
C GLU A 191 15.93 0.19 9.38
N ARG A 192 16.93 -0.70 9.54
CA ARG A 192 16.76 -2.04 10.11
C ARG A 192 16.61 -2.00 11.63
N ASP A 193 16.04 -3.05 12.20
CA ASP A 193 16.01 -3.25 13.65
C ASP A 193 17.44 -3.21 14.22
N TRP A 194 17.57 -2.56 15.37
CA TRP A 194 18.84 -2.49 16.11
C TRP A 194 18.85 -3.62 17.16
N ASP A 195 19.11 -4.82 16.69
CA ASP A 195 19.15 -6.08 17.45
C ASP A 195 20.58 -6.61 17.61
N ASP A 196 20.73 -7.80 18.20
CA ASP A 196 22.03 -8.46 18.38
C ASP A 196 22.72 -8.80 17.05
N GLU A 197 21.97 -8.92 15.94
CA GLU A 197 22.57 -9.18 14.63
C GLU A 197 23.18 -7.93 14.02
N HIS A 198 22.56 -6.76 14.23
CA HIS A 198 23.10 -5.50 13.75
C HIS A 198 24.09 -4.88 14.74
N PHE A 199 23.95 -5.13 16.04
CA PHE A 199 24.82 -4.60 17.07
C PHE A 199 26.29 -4.99 16.81
N GLY A 200 27.16 -3.98 16.75
CA GLY A 200 28.59 -4.19 16.49
C GLY A 200 28.95 -4.41 15.01
N LEU A 201 27.97 -4.48 14.10
CA LEU A 201 28.19 -4.49 12.66
C LEU A 201 27.88 -3.12 12.05
N SER A 202 28.63 -2.76 11.02
CA SER A 202 28.28 -1.62 10.17
C SER A 202 27.12 -1.97 9.24
N CYS A 203 26.37 -0.97 8.79
CA CYS A 203 25.28 -1.17 7.83
C CYS A 203 25.76 -1.84 6.53
N LYS A 204 27.02 -1.57 6.12
CA LYS A 204 27.65 -2.18 4.95
C LYS A 204 27.95 -3.67 5.16
N GLU A 205 28.29 -4.08 6.39
CA GLU A 205 28.48 -5.49 6.73
C GLU A 205 27.15 -6.22 6.77
N MET A 206 26.09 -5.60 7.27
CA MET A 206 24.73 -6.15 7.18
C MET A 206 24.29 -6.37 5.75
N ASP A 207 24.51 -5.39 4.86
CA ASP A 207 24.18 -5.56 3.44
C ASP A 207 24.95 -6.73 2.80
N ARG A 208 26.22 -6.91 3.18
CA ARG A 208 27.04 -8.03 2.70
C ARG A 208 26.53 -9.37 3.23
N LYS A 209 26.17 -9.43 4.52
CA LYS A 209 25.57 -10.60 5.17
C LYS A 209 24.26 -10.99 4.49
N GLU A 210 23.34 -10.04 4.33
CA GLU A 210 22.04 -10.28 3.69
C GLU A 210 22.18 -10.74 2.23
N LYS A 211 23.11 -10.13 1.47
CA LYS A 211 23.41 -10.57 0.10
C LYS A 211 23.96 -12.00 0.06
N LYS A 212 24.85 -12.33 1.00
CA LYS A 212 25.41 -13.67 1.13
C LYS A 212 24.32 -14.69 1.48
N ASP A 213 23.50 -14.41 2.49
CA ASP A 213 22.41 -15.28 2.94
C ASP A 213 21.38 -15.49 1.83
N LYS A 214 21.03 -14.43 1.09
CA LYS A 214 20.14 -14.53 -0.07
C LYS A 214 20.74 -15.41 -1.18
N LYS A 215 22.03 -15.30 -1.43
CA LYS A 215 22.74 -16.15 -2.39
C LYS A 215 22.75 -17.61 -1.93
N GLU A 216 23.06 -17.86 -0.67
CA GLU A 216 23.08 -19.22 -0.10
C GLU A 216 21.69 -19.87 -0.16
N ARG A 217 20.63 -19.15 0.25
CA ARG A 217 19.24 -19.62 0.11
C ARG A 217 18.86 -19.91 -1.34
N ALA A 218 19.32 -19.09 -2.30
CA ALA A 218 19.08 -19.33 -3.71
C ALA A 218 19.78 -20.61 -4.22
N ILE A 219 21.01 -20.86 -3.77
CA ILE A 219 21.75 -22.08 -4.08
C ILE A 219 21.05 -23.30 -3.48
N GLU A 220 20.67 -23.23 -2.20
CA GLU A 220 19.95 -24.31 -1.51
C GLU A 220 18.65 -24.65 -2.24
N LYS A 221 17.88 -23.64 -2.67
CA LYS A 221 16.67 -23.84 -3.46
C LYS A 221 16.96 -24.57 -4.78
N LYS A 222 18.00 -24.19 -5.53
CA LYS A 222 18.40 -24.88 -6.78
C LYS A 222 18.78 -26.34 -6.52
N LEU A 223 19.51 -26.61 -5.43
CA LEU A 223 19.89 -27.97 -5.04
C LEU A 223 18.66 -28.82 -4.67
N ASN A 224 17.73 -28.27 -3.91
CA ASN A 224 16.48 -28.94 -3.56
C ASN A 224 15.62 -29.23 -4.80
N GLU A 225 15.54 -28.30 -5.74
CA GLU A 225 14.80 -28.47 -7.01
C GLU A 225 15.44 -29.49 -7.97
N ALA A 226 16.73 -29.83 -7.76
CA ALA A 226 17.39 -30.90 -8.51
C ALA A 226 16.85 -32.28 -8.11
N VAL A 227 16.63 -32.51 -6.81
CA VAL A 227 16.17 -33.80 -6.28
C VAL A 227 14.63 -33.89 -6.30
N ILE A 228 13.96 -32.87 -5.77
CA ILE A 228 12.51 -32.88 -5.56
C ILE A 228 11.78 -32.66 -6.88
N ARG A 229 10.84 -33.55 -7.20
CA ARG A 229 9.99 -33.44 -8.39
C ARG A 229 8.63 -32.92 -7.99
N LYS A 230 8.05 -32.09 -8.87
CA LYS A 230 6.72 -31.49 -8.69
C LYS A 230 5.78 -32.05 -9.73
N CYS A 231 4.55 -32.35 -9.32
CA CYS A 231 3.49 -32.66 -10.27
C CYS A 231 3.13 -31.39 -11.06
N PRO A 232 3.16 -31.40 -12.41
CA PRO A 232 2.84 -30.22 -13.20
C PRO A 232 1.34 -29.84 -13.15
N ARG A 233 0.49 -30.78 -12.71
CA ARG A 233 -0.96 -30.55 -12.60
C ARG A 233 -1.37 -29.99 -11.24
N CYS A 234 -0.87 -30.55 -10.14
CA CYS A 234 -1.32 -30.16 -8.78
C CYS A 234 -0.21 -29.64 -7.87
N GLY A 235 1.03 -29.54 -8.34
CA GLY A 235 2.14 -28.97 -7.57
C GLY A 235 2.72 -29.84 -6.45
N VAL A 236 2.13 -30.99 -6.14
CA VAL A 236 2.62 -31.87 -5.07
C VAL A 236 4.08 -32.27 -5.31
N GLN A 237 4.89 -32.14 -4.27
CA GLN A 237 6.31 -32.51 -4.27
C GLN A 237 6.49 -33.98 -3.90
N PHE A 238 7.42 -34.66 -4.57
CA PHE A 238 7.71 -36.06 -4.30
C PHE A 238 9.14 -36.43 -4.73
N VAL A 239 9.66 -37.49 -4.09
CA VAL A 239 10.95 -38.13 -4.40
C VAL A 239 10.67 -39.61 -4.64
N LYS A 240 11.40 -40.21 -5.59
CA LYS A 240 11.26 -41.64 -5.89
C LYS A 240 12.16 -42.45 -4.97
N GLU A 241 11.58 -43.36 -4.20
CA GLU A 241 12.37 -44.31 -3.38
C GLU A 241 12.77 -45.58 -4.17
N LYS A 242 11.80 -46.25 -4.79
CA LYS A 242 11.98 -47.52 -5.53
C LYS A 242 11.04 -47.58 -6.74
N GLY A 243 11.24 -48.59 -7.60
CA GLY A 243 10.35 -48.87 -8.74
C GLY A 243 10.79 -48.23 -10.06
N CYS A 244 9.82 -48.01 -10.96
CA CYS A 244 10.07 -47.51 -12.31
C CYS A 244 9.99 -45.98 -12.42
N ASN A 245 10.50 -45.43 -13.53
CA ASN A 245 10.55 -44.00 -13.79
C ASN A 245 9.24 -43.40 -14.34
N ARG A 246 8.21 -44.22 -14.55
CA ARG A 246 6.85 -43.75 -14.85
C ARG A 246 6.12 -43.48 -13.55
N MET A 247 6.06 -42.22 -13.15
CA MET A 247 5.39 -41.80 -11.93
C MET A 247 3.95 -41.41 -12.24
N THR A 248 3.02 -41.78 -11.36
CA THR A 248 1.61 -41.36 -11.43
C THR A 248 1.27 -40.60 -10.17
N CYS A 249 0.85 -39.35 -10.32
CA CYS A 249 0.41 -38.53 -9.21
C CYS A 249 -0.99 -38.94 -8.75
N ARG A 250 -1.34 -38.64 -7.49
CA ARG A 250 -2.69 -38.80 -6.93
C ARG A 250 -3.79 -38.07 -7.73
N CYS A 251 -3.43 -37.02 -8.47
CA CYS A 251 -4.35 -36.32 -9.39
C CYS A 251 -4.50 -36.98 -10.77
N GLY A 252 -3.93 -38.18 -10.97
CA GLY A 252 -3.98 -38.93 -12.22
C GLY A 252 -2.93 -38.52 -13.27
N MET A 253 -2.19 -37.43 -13.05
CA MET A 253 -1.15 -36.99 -13.98
C MET A 253 0.06 -37.94 -13.97
N THR A 254 0.46 -38.44 -15.13
CA THR A 254 1.69 -39.22 -15.30
C THR A 254 2.87 -38.33 -15.67
N GLN A 255 4.06 -38.65 -15.16
CA GLN A 255 5.28 -37.96 -15.56
C GLN A 255 6.51 -38.87 -15.50
N CYS A 256 7.52 -38.58 -16.31
CA CYS A 256 8.81 -39.23 -16.22
C CYS A 256 9.61 -38.65 -15.06
N TYR A 257 10.12 -39.50 -14.17
CA TYR A 257 10.98 -39.03 -13.07
C TYR A 257 12.31 -38.42 -13.58
N ILE A 258 12.83 -38.98 -14.68
CA ILE A 258 14.13 -38.62 -15.26
C ILE A 258 14.05 -37.29 -16.00
N CYS A 259 13.26 -37.21 -17.08
CA CYS A 259 13.20 -36.03 -17.95
C CYS A 259 12.11 -35.02 -17.55
N ARG A 260 11.29 -35.32 -16.54
CA ARG A 260 10.17 -34.47 -16.07
C ARG A 260 9.04 -34.26 -17.09
N GLU A 261 9.06 -34.96 -18.23
CA GLU A 261 7.99 -34.89 -19.24
C GLU A 261 6.67 -35.41 -18.68
N SER A 262 5.59 -34.68 -18.94
CA SER A 262 4.25 -34.96 -18.43
C SER A 262 3.39 -35.67 -19.48
N GLY A 263 2.33 -36.34 -19.02
CA GLY A 263 1.38 -37.02 -19.91
C GLY A 263 1.95 -38.27 -20.58
N ILE A 264 3.01 -38.84 -20.01
CA ILE A 264 3.70 -39.98 -20.61
C ILE A 264 3.00 -41.31 -20.37
N ASP A 265 3.16 -42.22 -21.33
CA ASP A 265 2.83 -43.65 -21.23
C ASP A 265 4.10 -44.51 -21.17
N TYR A 266 3.96 -45.84 -21.21
CA TYR A 266 5.12 -46.74 -21.27
C TYR A 266 5.89 -46.65 -22.60
N LYS A 267 5.30 -46.09 -23.66
CA LYS A 267 5.99 -45.87 -24.94
C LYS A 267 7.01 -44.73 -24.86
N HIS A 268 7.00 -43.90 -23.82
CA HIS A 268 8.09 -42.93 -23.58
C HIS A 268 9.46 -43.64 -23.39
N PHE A 269 9.47 -44.86 -22.84
CA PHE A 269 10.71 -45.58 -22.52
C PHE A 269 11.18 -46.49 -23.67
N CYS A 270 12.50 -46.70 -23.73
CA CYS A 270 13.10 -47.66 -24.66
C CYS A 270 12.71 -49.12 -24.28
N PRO A 271 12.07 -49.89 -25.18
CA PRO A 271 11.66 -51.27 -24.90
C PRO A 271 12.76 -52.30 -25.19
N HIS A 272 13.87 -51.90 -25.82
CA HIS A 272 14.91 -52.83 -26.24
C HIS A 272 15.68 -53.42 -25.03
N PRO A 273 16.00 -54.72 -25.06
CA PRO A 273 16.86 -55.37 -24.06
C PRO A 273 18.21 -54.66 -23.94
N ARG A 274 18.73 -54.61 -22.71
CA ARG A 274 20.01 -53.99 -22.40
C ARG A 274 21.09 -55.04 -22.16
N ASP A 275 22.32 -54.65 -22.49
CA ASP A 275 23.50 -55.43 -22.16
C ASP A 275 23.61 -55.54 -20.63
N PRO A 276 23.67 -56.75 -20.04
CA PRO A 276 23.84 -56.94 -18.61
C PRO A 276 25.10 -56.25 -18.05
N ASN A 277 26.15 -56.13 -18.86
CA ASN A 277 27.40 -55.49 -18.46
C ASN A 277 27.32 -53.95 -18.53
N ASN A 278 26.37 -53.41 -19.30
CA ASN A 278 26.19 -51.96 -19.41
C ASN A 278 24.70 -51.57 -19.58
N PRO A 279 23.90 -51.73 -18.51
CA PRO A 279 22.45 -51.58 -18.58
C PRO A 279 22.00 -50.13 -18.85
N GLN A 280 22.88 -49.15 -18.61
CA GLN A 280 22.59 -47.71 -18.70
C GLN A 280 23.05 -47.09 -20.03
N LYS A 281 23.68 -47.86 -20.93
CA LYS A 281 24.13 -47.37 -22.24
C LYS A 281 22.96 -46.87 -23.10
N SER A 282 23.19 -45.83 -23.91
CA SER A 282 22.21 -45.36 -24.89
C SER A 282 21.78 -46.48 -25.86
N CYS A 283 20.54 -46.41 -26.37
CA CYS A 283 20.06 -47.40 -27.33
C CYS A 283 20.51 -47.01 -28.74
N ASN A 284 21.12 -47.94 -29.47
CA ASN A 284 21.45 -47.72 -30.88
C ASN A 284 20.28 -48.07 -31.83
N LYS A 285 19.21 -48.70 -31.31
CA LYS A 285 18.06 -49.16 -32.09
C LYS A 285 16.88 -48.18 -32.10
N CYS A 286 16.86 -47.18 -31.22
CA CYS A 286 15.81 -46.16 -31.21
C CYS A 286 16.32 -44.83 -30.65
N LYS A 287 15.60 -43.75 -30.95
CA LYS A 287 15.91 -42.39 -30.50
C LYS A 287 15.40 -42.04 -29.09
N LYS A 288 14.81 -42.99 -28.35
CA LYS A 288 14.27 -42.75 -27.00
C LYS A 288 15.40 -42.59 -25.99
N LYS A 289 15.32 -41.52 -25.18
CA LYS A 289 16.39 -41.09 -24.26
C LYS A 289 16.23 -41.63 -22.83
N CYS A 290 15.04 -42.09 -22.46
CA CYS A 290 14.73 -42.51 -21.09
C CYS A 290 14.61 -44.03 -20.97
N LEU A 291 15.13 -44.60 -19.88
CA LEU A 291 14.89 -46.00 -19.50
C LEU A 291 13.86 -46.10 -18.38
N LEU A 292 13.08 -47.18 -18.42
CA LEU A 292 12.07 -47.44 -17.40
C LEU A 292 12.69 -47.66 -16.01
N HIS A 293 13.88 -48.27 -15.96
CA HIS A 293 14.64 -48.55 -14.74
C HIS A 293 16.04 -47.94 -14.78
N GLU A 294 16.13 -46.68 -15.20
CA GLU A 294 17.36 -45.90 -15.01
C GLU A 294 17.52 -45.47 -13.56
N ASP A 295 18.78 -45.44 -13.11
CA ASP A 295 19.16 -44.98 -11.78
C ASP A 295 19.03 -43.45 -11.71
N ALA A 296 17.95 -43.02 -11.06
CA ALA A 296 17.66 -41.60 -10.89
C ALA A 296 18.62 -40.93 -9.90
N ASN A 297 19.14 -41.66 -8.91
CA ASN A 297 20.04 -41.10 -7.91
C ASN A 297 21.35 -40.65 -8.56
N LYS A 298 21.92 -41.46 -9.46
CA LYS A 298 23.10 -41.07 -10.23
C LYS A 298 22.88 -39.81 -11.06
N LYS A 299 21.69 -39.63 -11.65
CA LYS A 299 21.35 -38.42 -12.40
C LYS A 299 21.17 -37.21 -11.48
N ASP A 300 20.53 -37.38 -10.33
CA ASP A 300 20.36 -36.32 -9.34
C ASP A 300 21.74 -35.88 -8.78
N GLU A 301 22.63 -36.83 -8.49
CA GLU A 301 24.02 -36.56 -8.08
C GLU A 301 24.81 -35.80 -9.15
N GLN A 302 24.68 -36.17 -10.42
CA GLN A 302 25.29 -35.46 -11.55
C GLN A 302 24.77 -34.02 -11.64
N LEU A 303 23.45 -33.82 -11.58
CA LEU A 303 22.85 -32.49 -11.61
C LEU A 303 23.29 -31.63 -10.42
N ILE A 304 23.35 -32.19 -9.21
CA ILE A 304 23.85 -31.50 -8.01
C ILE A 304 25.31 -31.08 -8.21
N LYS A 305 26.14 -31.95 -8.79
CA LYS A 305 27.54 -31.66 -9.07
C LYS A 305 27.68 -30.53 -10.08
N GLU A 306 26.93 -30.58 -11.18
CA GLU A 306 26.91 -29.52 -12.21
C GLU A 306 26.45 -28.18 -11.63
N ILE A 307 25.42 -28.17 -10.79
CA ILE A 307 24.97 -26.95 -10.09
C ILE A 307 26.11 -26.41 -9.22
N ARG A 308 26.73 -27.24 -8.39
CA ARG A 308 27.84 -26.81 -7.51
C ARG A 308 29.03 -26.28 -8.30
N GLU A 309 29.38 -26.89 -9.42
CA GLU A 309 30.48 -26.44 -10.28
C GLU A 309 30.17 -25.10 -10.95
N ARG A 310 28.94 -24.91 -11.44
CA ARG A 310 28.48 -23.63 -12.00
C ARG A 310 28.53 -22.50 -10.97
N GLU A 311 27.99 -22.73 -9.77
CA GLU A 311 28.00 -21.71 -8.70
C GLU A 311 29.44 -21.38 -8.24
N LYS A 312 30.35 -22.37 -8.23
CA LYS A 312 31.78 -22.14 -7.95
C LYS A 312 32.47 -21.31 -9.03
N ALA A 313 32.11 -21.50 -10.29
CA ALA A 313 32.66 -20.72 -11.40
C ALA A 313 32.17 -19.26 -11.35
N GLU A 314 30.88 -19.04 -11.03
CA GLU A 314 30.29 -17.71 -10.85
C GLU A 314 30.85 -16.92 -9.65
N VAL A 315 31.47 -17.59 -8.67
CA VAL A 315 32.17 -16.92 -7.55
C VAL A 315 33.59 -16.48 -7.92
N LYS A 316 34.19 -17.06 -8.96
CA LYS A 316 35.56 -16.78 -9.38
C LYS A 316 35.68 -15.68 -10.44
N ASN A 317 34.58 -15.33 -11.10
CA ASN A 317 34.45 -14.20 -12.02
C ASN A 317 33.86 -12.99 -11.32
#